data_AF-A0A8I1IMA7-F1
#
_entry.id   AF-A0A8I1IMA7-F1
#
_cell.length_a   1.000
_cell.length_b   1.000
_cell.length_c   1.000
_cell.angle_alpha   90.00
_cell.angle_beta   90.00
_cell.angle_gamma   90.00
#
_symmetry.space_group_name_H-M   'P 1'
#
loop_
_entity.id
_entity.type
_entity.pdbx_description
1 polymer ?
#
loop_
_entity_poly.entity_id
_entity_poly.type
_entity_poly.pdbx_seq_one_letter_code
_entity_poly.pdbx_strand_id
1 'polypeptide(L)'
;MSVSEILNSAANAVTAIAVAVGVAIAYRQLSLWRVETKEKQRASVAEDLLFAAMEAHAALRFVRSPFGSAAPENDPDPKSYPRREKIERLRDHHGAFEDLQRAQIRGRAFLGNSAVDEAVSALLDVRHRVWLAADRWCDLYGESRDLNRELYNDIERTVYGSYTDEDPLGKKQIAAIETLEKELYPMLRLERT
;
A
#
# COMPACT_ATOMS: atom_id res chain seq x y z
N MET A 1 62.96 2.66 -40.87
CA MET A 1 62.26 2.33 -39.61
C MET A 1 63.28 1.77 -38.65
N SER A 2 63.61 2.52 -37.61
CA SER A 2 64.50 2.00 -36.56
C SER A 2 63.72 1.00 -35.69
N VAL A 3 64.43 0.05 -35.07
CA VAL A 3 63.85 -0.91 -34.13
C VAL A 3 63.12 -0.20 -32.98
N SER A 4 63.55 1.00 -32.60
CA SER A 4 62.91 1.82 -31.58
C SER A 4 61.55 2.39 -32.01
N GLU A 5 61.33 2.70 -33.30
CA GLU A 5 60.04 3.16 -33.81
C GLU A 5 58.98 2.05 -33.80
N ILE A 6 59.38 0.82 -34.14
CA ILE A 6 58.50 -0.35 -34.13
C ILE A 6 58.09 -0.71 -32.69
N LEU A 7 59.04 -0.67 -31.74
CA LEU A 7 58.78 -0.89 -30.32
C LEU A 7 57.84 0.17 -29.72
N ASN A 8 58.05 1.44 -30.05
CA ASN A 8 57.19 2.52 -29.57
C ASN A 8 55.78 2.45 -30.19
N SER A 9 55.66 2.07 -31.47
CA SER A 9 54.37 1.86 -32.13
C SER A 9 53.59 0.70 -31.50
N ALA A 10 54.26 -0.43 -31.21
CA ALA A 10 53.66 -1.58 -30.55
C ALA A 10 53.21 -1.26 -29.11
N ALA A 11 54.02 -0.53 -28.34
CA ALA A 11 53.66 -0.09 -26.99
C ALA A 11 52.44 0.86 -26.98
N ASN A 12 52.37 1.78 -27.95
CA ASN A 12 51.22 2.67 -28.12
C ASN A 12 49.95 1.92 -28.52
N ALA A 13 50.05 0.90 -29.38
CA ALA A 13 48.93 0.06 -29.77
C ALA A 13 48.38 -0.75 -28.57
N VAL A 14 49.25 -1.34 -27.75
CA VAL A 14 48.84 -2.06 -26.52
C VAL A 14 48.16 -1.12 -25.53
N THR A 15 48.71 0.09 -25.34
CA THR A 15 48.12 1.11 -24.47
C THR A 15 46.74 1.54 -24.97
N ALA A 16 46.58 1.75 -26.28
CA ALA A 16 45.29 2.11 -26.88
C ALA A 16 44.24 0.99 -26.71
N ILE A 17 44.63 -0.27 -26.87
CA ILE A 17 43.74 -1.42 -26.61
C ILE A 17 43.36 -1.48 -25.13
N ALA A 18 44.30 -1.31 -24.21
CA ALA A 18 44.04 -1.30 -22.78
C ALA A 18 43.08 -0.17 -22.38
N VAL A 19 43.25 1.03 -22.93
CA VAL A 19 42.32 2.16 -22.73
C VAL A 19 40.93 1.83 -23.29
N ALA A 20 40.84 1.27 -24.49
CA ALA A 20 39.55 0.90 -25.10
C ALA A 20 38.81 -0.16 -24.27
N VAL A 21 39.52 -1.19 -23.78
CA VAL A 21 38.97 -2.22 -22.89
C VAL A 21 38.54 -1.60 -21.56
N GLY A 22 39.36 -0.71 -20.98
CA GLY A 22 39.03 0.01 -19.75
C GLY A 22 37.75 0.84 -19.87
N VAL A 23 37.60 1.59 -20.98
CA VAL A 23 36.39 2.36 -21.29
C VAL A 23 35.17 1.45 -21.47
N ALA A 24 35.33 0.31 -22.16
CA ALA A 24 34.22 -0.64 -22.35
C ALA A 24 33.75 -1.27 -21.03
N ILE A 25 34.68 -1.62 -20.13
CA ILE A 25 34.36 -2.14 -18.80
C ILE A 25 33.68 -1.06 -17.95
N ALA A 26 34.20 0.17 -17.94
CA ALA A 26 33.60 1.28 -17.22
C ALA A 26 32.17 1.57 -17.71
N TYR A 27 31.94 1.52 -19.02
CA TYR A 27 30.60 1.68 -19.59
C TYR A 27 29.64 0.57 -19.14
N ARG A 28 30.10 -0.69 -19.12
CA ARG A 28 29.30 -1.81 -18.60
C ARG A 28 28.99 -1.65 -17.11
N GLN A 29 29.98 -1.28 -16.29
CA GLN A 29 29.76 -1.04 -14.87
C GLN A 29 28.74 0.08 -14.62
N LEU A 30 28.83 1.18 -15.37
CA LEU A 30 27.86 2.28 -15.27
C LEU A 30 26.44 1.83 -15.65
N SER A 31 26.30 1.01 -16.69
CA SER A 31 25.00 0.47 -17.10
C SER A 31 24.38 -0.44 -16.03
N LEU A 32 25.19 -1.32 -15.43
CA LEU A 32 24.76 -2.21 -14.34
C LEU A 32 24.35 -1.41 -13.11
N TRP A 33 25.13 -0.39 -12.75
CA TRP A 33 24.84 0.47 -11.60
C TRP A 33 23.53 1.25 -11.76
N ARG A 34 23.21 1.73 -12.97
CA ARG A 34 21.93 2.38 -13.26
C ARG A 34 20.74 1.43 -13.08
N VAL A 35 20.88 0.19 -13.57
CA VAL A 35 19.84 -0.84 -13.40
C VAL A 35 19.67 -1.17 -11.92
N GLU A 36 20.77 -1.43 -11.21
CA GLU A 36 20.75 -1.75 -9.78
C GLU A 36 20.12 -0.62 -8.95
N THR A 37 20.45 0.64 -9.25
CA THR A 37 19.87 1.80 -8.57
C THR A 37 18.37 1.89 -8.81
N LYS A 38 17.92 1.63 -10.04
CA LYS A 38 16.49 1.63 -10.38
C LYS A 38 15.75 0.50 -9.66
N GLU A 39 16.31 -0.71 -9.63
CA GLU A 39 15.69 -1.85 -8.94
C GLU A 39 15.65 -1.64 -7.42
N LYS A 40 16.71 -1.12 -6.81
CA LYS A 40 16.70 -0.73 -5.38
C LYS A 40 15.63 0.31 -5.08
N GLN A 41 15.48 1.30 -5.95
CA GLN A 41 14.45 2.33 -5.78
C GLN A 41 13.03 1.74 -5.92
N ARG A 42 12.81 0.82 -6.86
CA ARG A 42 11.54 0.11 -7.02
C ARG A 42 11.23 -0.75 -5.78
N ALA A 43 12.21 -1.50 -5.29
CA ALA A 43 12.07 -2.31 -4.08
C ALA A 43 11.72 -1.46 -2.85
N SER A 44 12.43 -0.34 -2.63
CA SER A 44 12.12 0.59 -1.53
C SER A 44 10.71 1.19 -1.63
N VAL A 45 10.26 1.55 -2.83
CA VAL A 45 8.88 2.07 -3.01
C VAL A 45 7.84 0.97 -2.81
N ALA A 46 8.12 -0.26 -3.25
CA ALA A 46 7.26 -1.42 -2.99
C ALA A 46 7.17 -1.71 -1.48
N GLU A 47 8.26 -1.52 -0.74
CA GLU A 47 8.31 -1.71 0.72
C GLU A 47 7.44 -0.70 1.43
N ASP A 48 7.67 0.59 1.17
CA ASP A 48 6.88 1.69 1.74
C ASP A 48 5.38 1.48 1.47
N LEU A 49 5.02 1.06 0.25
CA LEU A 49 3.64 0.84 -0.13
C LEU A 49 3.00 -0.37 0.56
N LEU A 50 3.72 -1.50 0.62
CA LEU A 50 3.21 -2.69 1.29
C LEU A 50 3.04 -2.43 2.79
N PHE A 51 4.01 -1.75 3.42
CA PHE A 51 3.93 -1.41 4.83
C PHE A 51 2.72 -0.52 5.14
N ALA A 52 2.53 0.56 4.39
CA ALA A 52 1.38 1.44 4.54
C ALA A 52 0.04 0.72 4.27
N ALA A 53 0.01 -0.20 3.31
CA ALA A 53 -1.18 -1.01 3.04
C ALA A 53 -1.52 -1.96 4.19
N MET A 54 -0.51 -2.57 4.80
CA MET A 54 -0.69 -3.46 5.96
C MET A 54 -1.15 -2.68 7.20
N GLU A 55 -0.63 -1.49 7.44
CA GLU A 55 -1.11 -0.61 8.51
C GLU A 55 -2.57 -0.18 8.29
N ALA A 56 -2.92 0.26 7.08
CA ALA A 56 -4.31 0.60 6.73
C ALA A 56 -5.24 -0.62 6.86
N HIS A 57 -4.78 -1.81 6.48
CA HIS A 57 -5.52 -3.05 6.66
C HIS A 57 -5.76 -3.37 8.13
N ALA A 58 -4.73 -3.24 8.98
CA ALA A 58 -4.85 -3.44 10.42
C ALA A 58 -5.81 -2.41 11.05
N ALA A 59 -5.71 -1.14 10.66
CA ALA A 59 -6.61 -0.08 11.08
C ALA A 59 -8.07 -0.38 10.70
N LEU A 60 -8.32 -0.81 9.46
CA LEU A 60 -9.66 -1.21 9.02
C LEU A 60 -10.20 -2.39 9.84
N ARG A 61 -9.37 -3.40 10.11
CA ARG A 61 -9.77 -4.53 10.98
C ARG A 61 -10.11 -4.09 12.39
N PHE A 62 -9.32 -3.18 12.96
CA PHE A 62 -9.58 -2.65 14.29
C PHE A 62 -10.87 -1.82 14.36
N VAL A 63 -11.06 -0.92 13.40
CA VAL A 63 -12.29 -0.12 13.25
C VAL A 63 -13.49 -1.05 13.11
N ARG A 64 -13.41 -2.04 12.21
CA ARG A 64 -14.52 -2.94 11.90
C ARG A 64 -14.69 -4.08 12.92
N SER A 65 -13.90 -4.12 13.98
CA SER A 65 -14.02 -5.13 15.02
C SER A 65 -15.41 -5.07 15.68
N PRO A 66 -16.09 -6.21 15.91
CA PRO A 66 -17.34 -6.24 16.66
C PRO A 66 -17.13 -5.89 18.14
N PHE A 67 -15.90 -5.97 18.63
CA PHE A 67 -15.57 -5.62 20.01
C PHE A 67 -15.40 -4.10 20.16
N GLY A 68 -16.35 -3.50 20.87
CA GLY A 68 -16.42 -2.08 21.22
C GLY A 68 -16.06 -1.82 22.68
N SER A 69 -15.80 -0.56 23.01
CA SER A 69 -15.71 -0.14 24.41
C SER A 69 -17.11 0.07 24.97
N ALA A 70 -17.31 -0.22 26.26
CA ALA A 70 -18.51 0.25 26.93
C ALA A 70 -18.51 1.78 26.97
N ALA A 71 -19.69 2.39 26.90
CA ALA A 71 -19.81 3.83 27.08
C ALA A 71 -19.24 4.24 28.45
N PRO A 72 -18.44 5.33 28.53
CA PRO A 72 -18.00 5.89 29.79
C PRO A 72 -19.19 6.19 30.71
N GLU A 73 -19.02 6.05 32.02
CA GLU A 73 -20.11 6.24 33.00
C GLU A 73 -20.79 7.63 32.91
N ASN A 74 -20.05 8.64 32.44
CA ASN A 74 -20.52 10.02 32.28
C ASN A 74 -20.87 10.38 30.84
N ASP A 75 -20.99 9.40 29.93
CA ASP A 75 -21.34 9.71 28.55
C ASP A 75 -22.80 10.22 28.48
N PRO A 76 -23.05 11.41 27.87
CA PRO A 76 -24.38 11.99 27.80
C PRO A 76 -25.35 11.18 26.92
N ASP A 77 -24.83 10.30 26.06
CA ASP A 77 -25.59 9.41 25.21
C ASP A 77 -24.92 8.02 25.07
N PRO A 78 -25.09 7.16 26.09
CA PRO A 78 -24.50 5.82 26.11
C PRO A 78 -25.03 4.90 24.99
N LYS A 79 -26.22 5.19 24.45
CA LYS A 79 -26.87 4.35 23.43
C LYS A 79 -26.29 4.59 22.04
N SER A 80 -25.92 5.83 21.71
CA SER A 80 -25.24 6.14 20.45
C SER A 80 -23.73 5.92 20.52
N TYR A 81 -23.16 5.78 21.72
CA TYR A 81 -21.72 5.65 21.95
C TYR A 81 -21.02 4.65 21.02
N PRO A 82 -21.50 3.40 20.84
CA PRO A 82 -20.84 2.44 19.94
C PRO A 82 -20.70 2.93 18.50
N ARG A 83 -21.59 3.82 18.05
CA ARG A 83 -21.59 4.39 16.69
C ARG A 83 -20.57 5.52 16.59
N ARG A 84 -20.58 6.43 17.57
CA ARG A 84 -19.59 7.51 17.68
C ARG A 84 -18.17 6.97 17.81
N GLU A 85 -17.99 5.92 18.61
CA GLU A 85 -16.71 5.23 18.77
C GLU A 85 -16.12 4.77 17.43
N LYS A 86 -16.95 4.32 16.47
CA LYS A 86 -16.46 3.88 15.14
C LYS A 86 -15.90 5.03 14.31
N ILE A 87 -16.57 6.18 14.34
CA ILE A 87 -16.11 7.39 13.68
C ILE A 87 -14.81 7.88 14.33
N GLU A 88 -14.74 7.84 15.67
CA GLU A 88 -13.53 8.19 16.41
C GLU A 88 -12.35 7.28 16.07
N ARG A 89 -12.54 5.96 16.09
CA ARG A 89 -11.50 5.00 15.67
C ARG A 89 -11.03 5.26 14.23
N LEU A 90 -11.93 5.57 13.30
CA LEU A 90 -11.55 5.93 11.92
C LEU A 90 -10.71 7.20 11.87
N ARG A 91 -11.05 8.20 12.69
CA ARG A 91 -10.30 9.46 12.80
C ARG A 91 -8.93 9.24 13.42
N ASP A 92 -8.83 8.44 14.47
CA ASP A 92 -7.58 8.16 15.18
C ASP A 92 -6.58 7.42 14.28
N HIS A 93 -7.09 6.61 13.35
CA HIS A 93 -6.28 5.93 12.32
C HIS A 93 -6.17 6.69 10.99
N HIS A 94 -6.56 7.97 10.93
CA HIS A 94 -6.53 8.73 9.68
C HIS A 94 -5.13 8.72 9.03
N GLY A 95 -4.07 8.83 9.83
CA GLY A 95 -2.68 8.83 9.37
C GLY A 95 -2.32 7.60 8.54
N ALA A 96 -2.75 6.40 8.94
CA ALA A 96 -2.48 5.17 8.18
C ALA A 96 -3.04 5.22 6.75
N PHE A 97 -4.20 5.87 6.56
CA PHE A 97 -4.80 6.04 5.24
C PHE A 97 -4.15 7.16 4.43
N GLU A 98 -3.67 8.22 5.09
CA GLU A 98 -2.90 9.28 4.44
C GLU A 98 -1.55 8.75 3.94
N ASP A 99 -0.87 7.96 4.76
CA ASP A 99 0.40 7.33 4.41
C ASP A 99 0.22 6.33 3.26
N LEU A 100 -0.87 5.55 3.26
CA LEU A 100 -1.23 4.70 2.13
C LEU A 100 -1.45 5.51 0.83
N GLN A 101 -2.17 6.63 0.89
CA GLN A 101 -2.36 7.51 -0.29
C GLN A 101 -1.04 8.11 -0.78
N ARG A 102 -0.18 8.57 0.14
CA ARG A 102 1.14 9.10 -0.21
C ARG A 102 2.01 8.03 -0.87
N ALA A 103 2.00 6.81 -0.33
CA ALA A 103 2.72 5.69 -0.89
C ALA A 103 2.15 5.29 -2.25
N GLN A 104 0.84 5.34 -2.46
CA GLN A 104 0.18 5.07 -3.75
C GLN A 104 0.71 5.99 -4.86
N ILE A 105 0.84 7.29 -4.58
CA ILE A 105 1.36 8.27 -5.55
C ILE A 105 2.80 7.90 -5.97
N ARG A 106 3.65 7.54 -5.00
CA ARG A 106 5.02 7.08 -5.29
C ARG A 106 5.00 5.75 -6.05
N GLY A 107 4.13 4.82 -5.67
CA GLY A 107 3.93 3.54 -6.34
C GLY A 107 3.58 3.69 -7.82
N ARG A 108 2.65 4.61 -8.15
CA ARG A 108 2.30 4.93 -9.54
C ARG A 108 3.50 5.40 -10.35
N ALA A 109 4.35 6.26 -9.76
CA ALA A 109 5.50 6.83 -10.45
C ALA A 109 6.63 5.81 -10.70
N PHE A 110 6.91 4.93 -9.74
CA PHE A 110 8.08 4.03 -9.81
C PHE A 110 7.77 2.60 -10.23
N LEU A 111 6.58 2.09 -9.89
CA LEU A 111 6.19 0.70 -10.17
C LEU A 111 5.40 0.61 -11.47
N GLY A 112 4.45 1.52 -11.69
CA GLY A 112 3.60 1.57 -12.89
C GLY A 112 2.69 0.35 -13.06
N ASN A 113 2.37 -0.37 -11.97
CA ASN A 113 1.52 -1.56 -11.99
C ASN A 113 0.07 -1.17 -11.66
N SER A 114 -0.85 -1.37 -12.63
CA SER A 114 -2.27 -1.01 -12.45
C SER A 114 -2.97 -1.89 -11.41
N ALA A 115 -2.62 -3.17 -11.30
CA ALA A 115 -3.21 -4.07 -10.30
C ALA A 115 -2.89 -3.62 -8.87
N VAL A 116 -1.65 -3.15 -8.65
CA VAL A 116 -1.24 -2.54 -7.38
C VAL A 116 -2.07 -1.29 -7.09
N ASP A 117 -2.25 -0.41 -8.08
CA ASP A 117 -3.01 0.83 -7.89
C ASP A 117 -4.51 0.59 -7.61
N GLU A 118 -5.11 -0.36 -8.31
CA GLU A 118 -6.49 -0.80 -8.10
C GLU A 118 -6.68 -1.43 -6.72
N ALA A 119 -5.73 -2.24 -6.26
CA ALA A 119 -5.77 -2.85 -4.94
C ALA A 119 -5.69 -1.81 -3.82
N VAL A 120 -4.81 -0.80 -3.93
CA VAL A 120 -4.77 0.31 -2.96
C VAL A 120 -6.07 1.11 -2.99
N SER A 121 -6.59 1.40 -4.18
CA SER A 121 -7.87 2.11 -4.33
C SER A 121 -9.03 1.32 -3.72
N ALA A 122 -9.00 -0.01 -3.78
CA ALA A 122 -9.98 -0.87 -3.13
C ALA A 122 -9.94 -0.76 -1.61
N LEU A 123 -8.76 -0.67 -0.98
CA LEU A 123 -8.63 -0.43 0.47
C LEU A 123 -9.20 0.93 0.88
N LEU A 124 -8.92 1.98 0.10
CA LEU A 124 -9.44 3.33 0.35
C LEU A 124 -10.97 3.40 0.16
N ASP A 125 -11.52 2.68 -0.82
CA ASP A 125 -12.97 2.55 -0.98
C ASP A 125 -13.61 1.81 0.20
N VAL A 126 -12.97 0.75 0.72
CA VAL A 126 -13.42 0.08 1.95
C VAL A 126 -13.50 1.07 3.10
N ARG A 127 -12.44 1.85 3.35
CA ARG A 127 -12.43 2.92 4.37
C ARG A 127 -13.60 3.89 4.17
N HIS A 128 -13.80 4.37 2.95
CA HIS A 128 -14.86 5.33 2.65
C HIS A 128 -16.25 4.77 2.94
N ARG A 129 -16.53 3.52 2.53
CA ARG A 129 -17.80 2.85 2.80
C ARG A 129 -18.06 2.64 4.29
N VAL A 130 -17.04 2.25 5.06
CA VAL A 130 -17.16 2.12 6.52
C VAL A 130 -17.48 3.47 7.16
N TRP A 131 -16.80 4.54 6.72
CA TRP A 131 -17.07 5.89 7.22
C TRP A 131 -18.51 6.33 6.92
N LEU A 132 -18.97 6.20 5.67
CA LEU A 132 -20.34 6.55 5.28
C LEU A 132 -21.40 5.74 6.06
N ALA A 133 -21.16 4.44 6.27
CA ALA A 133 -22.08 3.61 7.03
C ALA A 133 -22.11 4.03 8.51
N ALA A 134 -20.96 4.33 9.12
CA ALA A 134 -20.89 4.79 10.49
C ALA A 134 -21.56 6.17 10.68
N ASP A 135 -21.35 7.09 9.75
CA ASP A 135 -21.97 8.42 9.73
C ASP A 135 -23.49 8.33 9.61
N ARG A 136 -23.98 7.58 8.62
CA ARG A 136 -25.41 7.28 8.47
C ARG A 136 -26.01 6.58 9.69
N TRP A 137 -25.20 5.78 10.40
CA TRP A 137 -25.66 5.13 11.62
C TRP A 137 -25.95 6.13 12.74
N CYS A 138 -25.17 7.23 12.81
CA CYS A 138 -25.41 8.32 13.73
C CYS A 138 -26.68 9.11 13.36
N ASP A 139 -26.93 9.35 12.06
CA ASP A 139 -28.12 10.07 11.60
C ASP A 139 -29.44 9.36 11.93
N LEU A 140 -29.45 8.03 11.87
CA LEU A 140 -30.64 7.22 12.18
C LEU A 140 -30.93 7.13 13.69
N TYR A 141 -30.13 7.78 14.53
CA TYR A 141 -30.32 7.74 15.97
C TYR A 141 -31.63 8.40 16.39
N GLY A 142 -32.46 7.66 17.12
CA GLY A 142 -33.80 8.11 17.55
C GLY A 142 -34.95 7.69 16.62
N GLU A 143 -34.65 7.15 15.44
CA GLU A 143 -35.65 6.58 14.55
C GLU A 143 -36.03 5.13 14.95
N SER A 144 -37.26 4.72 14.65
CA SER A 144 -37.71 3.35 14.92
C SER A 144 -36.92 2.34 14.07
N ARG A 145 -36.21 1.44 14.76
CA ARG A 145 -35.47 0.35 14.12
C ARG A 145 -36.36 -0.54 13.24
N ASP A 146 -37.64 -0.69 13.60
CA ASP A 146 -38.58 -1.54 12.86
C ASP A 146 -38.99 -0.94 11.50
N LEU A 147 -39.03 0.40 11.39
CA LEU A 147 -39.30 1.08 10.12
C LEU A 147 -38.10 1.00 9.16
N ASN A 148 -36.88 0.93 9.69
CA ASN A 148 -35.63 0.96 8.92
C ASN A 148 -34.78 -0.30 9.09
N ARG A 149 -35.39 -1.45 9.38
CA ARG A 149 -34.68 -2.67 9.81
C ARG A 149 -33.64 -3.17 8.80
N GLU A 150 -33.99 -3.18 7.51
CA GLU A 150 -33.05 -3.58 6.45
C GLU A 150 -31.85 -2.66 6.37
N LEU A 151 -32.07 -1.35 6.44
CA LEU A 151 -31.02 -0.34 6.44
C LEU A 151 -30.10 -0.47 7.65
N TYR A 152 -30.67 -0.71 8.83
CA TYR A 152 -29.91 -0.96 10.05
C TYR A 152 -29.00 -2.18 9.93
N ASN A 153 -29.52 -3.29 9.38
CA ASN A 153 -28.73 -4.50 9.17
C ASN A 153 -27.62 -4.29 8.14
N ASP A 154 -27.89 -3.55 7.06
CA ASP A 154 -26.89 -3.22 6.04
C ASP A 154 -25.74 -2.36 6.60
N ILE A 155 -26.09 -1.36 7.41
CA ILE A 155 -25.11 -0.52 8.11
C ILE A 155 -24.27 -1.37 9.08
N GLU A 156 -24.91 -2.18 9.93
CA GLU A 156 -24.19 -3.05 10.88
C GLU A 156 -23.24 -4.01 10.16
N ARG A 157 -23.66 -4.61 9.02
CA ARG A 157 -22.80 -5.48 8.21
C ARG A 157 -21.63 -4.76 7.54
N THR A 158 -21.81 -3.48 7.21
CA THR A 158 -20.76 -2.67 6.60
C THR A 158 -19.73 -2.24 7.66
N VAL A 159 -20.21 -1.77 8.80
CA VAL A 159 -19.38 -1.27 9.90
C VAL A 159 -18.67 -2.41 10.63
N TYR A 160 -19.34 -3.53 10.89
CA TYR A 160 -18.73 -4.69 11.52
C TYR A 160 -18.26 -5.71 10.49
N GLY A 161 -16.98 -6.06 10.54
CA GLY A 161 -16.38 -7.05 9.67
C GLY A 161 -16.37 -8.42 10.33
N SER A 162 -17.00 -9.41 9.70
CA SER A 162 -16.82 -10.81 10.08
C SER A 162 -15.64 -11.45 9.35
N TYR A 163 -15.21 -10.88 8.22
CA TYR A 163 -14.14 -11.43 7.37
C TYR A 163 -14.38 -12.90 6.94
N THR A 164 -15.65 -13.30 6.90
CA THR A 164 -16.12 -14.60 6.41
C THR A 164 -16.70 -14.47 5.00
N ASP A 165 -17.27 -15.57 4.49
CA ASP A 165 -17.89 -15.57 3.17
C ASP A 165 -19.06 -14.60 3.00
N GLU A 166 -19.69 -14.24 4.10
CA GLU A 166 -20.87 -13.37 4.17
C GLU A 166 -20.55 -11.87 4.32
N ASP A 167 -19.26 -11.50 4.33
CA ASP A 167 -18.75 -10.12 4.40
C ASP A 167 -18.05 -9.71 3.10
N PRO A 168 -18.80 -9.20 2.09
CA PRO A 168 -18.22 -8.77 0.82
C PRO A 168 -17.15 -7.70 0.97
N LEU A 169 -17.27 -6.83 1.98
CA LEU A 169 -16.32 -5.75 2.21
C LEU A 169 -15.02 -6.26 2.81
N GLY A 170 -15.11 -7.22 3.74
CA GLY A 170 -13.98 -7.97 4.28
C GLY A 170 -13.25 -8.75 3.21
N LYS A 171 -13.98 -9.43 2.30
CA LYS A 171 -13.41 -10.10 1.13
C LYS A 171 -12.66 -9.14 0.23
N LYS A 172 -13.26 -7.98 -0.08
CA LYS A 172 -12.62 -6.95 -0.88
C LYS A 172 -11.31 -6.46 -0.24
N GLN A 173 -11.31 -6.25 1.08
CA GLN A 173 -10.11 -5.87 1.84
C GLN A 173 -9.03 -6.96 1.78
N ILE A 174 -9.39 -8.24 1.94
CA ILE A 174 -8.44 -9.36 1.89
C ILE A 174 -7.86 -9.52 0.49
N ALA A 175 -8.71 -9.54 -0.54
CA ALA A 175 -8.28 -9.68 -1.93
C ALA A 175 -7.34 -8.54 -2.39
N ALA A 176 -7.57 -7.32 -1.88
CA ALA A 176 -6.66 -6.20 -2.12
C ALA A 176 -5.27 -6.47 -1.52
N ILE A 177 -5.18 -6.96 -0.28
CA ILE A 177 -3.90 -7.31 0.35
C ILE A 177 -3.22 -8.47 -0.36
N GLU A 178 -3.96 -9.53 -0.71
CA GLU A 178 -3.40 -10.67 -1.46
C GLU A 178 -2.83 -10.22 -2.81
N THR A 179 -3.50 -9.29 -3.50
CA THR A 179 -2.99 -8.70 -4.74
C THR A 179 -1.72 -7.91 -4.50
N LEU A 180 -1.66 -7.08 -3.47
CA LEU A 180 -0.47 -6.31 -3.12
C LEU A 180 0.71 -7.21 -2.75
N GLU A 181 0.49 -8.22 -1.93
CA GLU A 181 1.51 -9.20 -1.55
C GLU A 181 2.04 -9.94 -2.79
N LYS A 182 1.15 -10.43 -3.65
CA LYS A 182 1.51 -11.14 -4.88
C LYS A 182 2.37 -10.28 -5.81
N GLU A 183 2.01 -9.02 -6.00
CA GLU A 183 2.68 -8.13 -6.96
C GLU A 183 3.95 -7.47 -6.37
N LEU A 184 3.97 -7.17 -5.06
CA LEU A 184 5.06 -6.43 -4.42
C LEU A 184 6.15 -7.32 -3.83
N TYR A 185 5.83 -8.53 -3.32
CA TYR A 185 6.86 -9.41 -2.75
C TYR A 185 7.97 -9.79 -3.73
N PRO A 186 7.71 -10.09 -5.01
CA PRO A 186 8.78 -10.36 -5.97
C PRO A 186 9.77 -9.19 -6.11
N MET A 187 9.24 -7.95 -6.09
CA MET A 187 10.05 -6.73 -6.17
C MET A 187 10.92 -6.54 -4.92
N LEU A 188 10.39 -6.89 -3.74
CA LEU A 188 11.11 -6.82 -2.46
C LEU A 188 12.22 -7.86 -2.35
N ARG A 189 11.98 -9.05 -2.90
CA ARG A 189 12.96 -10.15 -2.91
C ARG A 189 14.02 -9.99 -3.98
N LEU A 190 13.91 -8.95 -4.82
CA LEU A 190 14.75 -8.75 -6.00
C LEU A 190 14.75 -9.99 -6.91
N GLU A 191 13.61 -10.69 -6.96
CA GLU A 191 13.42 -11.80 -7.90
C GLU A 191 13.51 -11.24 -9.33
N ARG A 192 14.20 -11.95 -10.24
CA ARG A 192 14.20 -11.57 -11.65
C ARG A 192 12.78 -11.72 -12.19
N THR A 193 12.05 -10.60 -12.31
CA THR A 193 10.85 -10.48 -13.13
C THR A 193 11.19 -10.57 -14.61
#